data_AF-A0A942K400-F1
#
_entry.id   AF-A0A942K400-F1
#
_cell.length_a   1.000
_cell.length_b   1.000
_cell.length_c   1.000
_cell.angle_alpha   90.00
_cell.angle_beta   90.00
_cell.angle_gamma   90.00
#
_symmetry.space_group_name_H-M   'P 1'
#
loop_
_entity.id
_entity.type
_entity.pdbx_description
1 polymer ?
#
loop_
_entity_poly.entity_id
_entity_poly.type
_entity_poly.pdbx_seq_one_letter_code
_entity_poly.pdbx_strand_id
1 'polypeptide(L)' 'MNTPPSPSPSIEPVRSKLIELLDDVLKHDGFGDIHVEVKILKRRQKEVILHCGKQYRFVVDMAEGRG' A
#
# COMPACT_ATOMS: atom_id res chain seq x y z
N MET A 1 -27.21 -5.58 4.01
CA MET A 1 -25.84 -5.80 4.52
C MET A 1 -25.18 -6.75 3.56
N ASN A 2 -24.29 -6.28 2.66
CA ASN A 2 -23.34 -7.10 1.91
C ASN A 2 -22.70 -6.26 0.79
N THR A 3 -21.38 -6.18 0.79
CA THR A 3 -20.62 -6.29 -0.47
C THR A 3 -19.37 -7.09 -0.10
N PRO A 4 -19.18 -8.31 -0.61
CA PRO A 4 -17.90 -8.99 -0.44
C PRO A 4 -16.84 -8.14 -1.18
N PRO A 5 -15.69 -7.83 -0.57
CA PRO A 5 -14.61 -7.19 -1.31
C PRO A 5 -14.17 -8.20 -2.36
N SER A 6 -14.47 -7.91 -3.62
CA SER A 6 -13.85 -8.58 -4.76
C SER A 6 -12.34 -8.45 -4.59
N PRO A 7 -11.54 -9.53 -4.72
CA PRO A 7 -10.09 -9.42 -4.74
C PRO A 7 -9.68 -8.88 -6.11
N SER A 8 -10.10 -7.66 -6.43
CA SER A 8 -9.49 -6.89 -7.50
C SER A 8 -8.09 -6.51 -7.02
N PRO A 9 -7.08 -6.56 -7.89
CA PRO A 9 -5.69 -6.25 -7.55
C PRO A 9 -5.51 -4.74 -7.39
N SER A 10 -6.17 -4.20 -6.37
CA SER A 10 -6.45 -2.78 -6.23
C SER A 10 -5.40 -2.13 -5.37
N ILE A 11 -5.01 -0.91 -5.73
CA ILE A 11 -4.09 -0.07 -4.95
C ILE A 11 -4.71 0.40 -3.62
N GLU A 12 -6.02 0.21 -3.44
CA GLU A 12 -6.78 0.68 -2.27
C GLU A 12 -6.23 0.21 -0.91
N PRO A 13 -5.97 -1.09 -0.66
CA PRO A 13 -5.36 -1.55 0.59
C PRO A 13 -4.01 -0.89 0.90
N VAL A 14 -3.17 -0.65 -0.11
CA VAL A 14 -1.88 0.07 0.05
C VAL A 14 -2.11 1.51 0.48
N ARG A 15 -3.03 2.21 -0.21
CA ARG A 15 -3.33 3.62 0.09
C ARG A 15 -3.91 3.78 1.48
N SER A 16 -4.91 2.98 1.83
CA SER A 16 -5.51 3.01 3.17
C SER A 16 -4.43 2.74 4.22
N LYS A 17 -3.54 1.76 4.00
CA LYS A 17 -2.51 1.44 4.98
C LYS A 17 -1.48 2.56 5.13
N LEU A 18 -1.07 3.19 4.04
CA LEU A 18 -0.15 4.33 4.08
C LEU A 18 -0.75 5.51 4.87
N ILE A 19 -2.04 5.82 4.65
CA ILE A 19 -2.73 6.90 5.38
C ILE A 19 -2.84 6.56 6.86
N GLU A 20 -3.20 5.32 7.21
CA GLU A 20 -3.22 4.88 8.62
C GLU A 20 -1.85 5.04 9.29
N LEU A 21 -0.78 4.57 8.64
CA LEU A 21 0.58 4.68 9.18
C LEU A 21 1.03 6.13 9.33
N LEU A 22 0.67 6.98 8.36
CA LEU A 22 0.95 8.41 8.41
C LEU A 22 0.21 9.08 9.56
N ASP A 23 -1.07 8.77 9.76
CA ASP A 23 -1.88 9.32 10.85
C ASP A 23 -1.33 8.89 12.23
N ASP A 24 -0.88 7.64 12.35
CA ASP A 24 -0.24 7.11 13.56
C ASP A 24 1.08 7.83 13.87
N VAL A 25 1.92 8.03 12.85
CA VAL A 25 3.16 8.81 12.96
C VAL A 25 2.89 10.26 13.32
N LEU A 26 1.87 10.88 12.72
CA LEU A 26 1.49 12.27 13.00
C LEU A 26 0.92 12.46 14.42
N LYS A 27 0.27 11.42 14.97
CA LYS A 27 -0.24 11.41 16.35
C LYS A 27 0.86 11.17 17.38
N HIS A 28 1.97 10.55 16.99
CA HIS A 28 3.11 10.35 17.87
C HIS A 28 3.93 11.65 17.98
N ASP A 29 4.07 12.17 19.19
CA ASP A 29 4.83 13.40 19.52
C ASP A 29 6.36 13.15 19.50
N GLY A 30 6.86 12.58 18.39
CA GLY A 30 8.23 12.11 18.23
C GLY A 30 8.68 12.04 16.77
N PHE A 31 9.74 11.27 16.49
CA PHE A 31 10.21 11.03 15.12
C PHE A 31 9.58 9.75 14.57
N GLY A 32 8.85 9.88 13.45
CA GLY A 32 8.38 8.73 12.69
C GLY A 32 8.91 8.77 11.26
N ASP A 33 9.44 7.64 10.82
CA ASP A 33 9.92 7.41 9.45
C ASP A 33 8.99 6.44 8.74
N ILE A 34 8.60 6.80 7.51
CA ILE A 34 7.81 5.94 6.63
C ILE A 34 8.57 5.77 5.33
N HIS A 35 9.08 4.57 5.09
CA HIS A 35 9.73 4.20 3.83
C HIS A 35 8.74 3.49 2.91
N VAL A 36 8.65 3.96 1.67
CA VAL A 36 7.83 3.32 0.63
C VAL A 36 8.73 2.84 -0.48
N GLU A 37 8.91 1.53 -0.60
CA GLU A 37 9.60 0.92 -1.72
C GLU A 37 8.60 0.38 -2.74
N VAL A 38 8.80 0.71 -4.02
CA VAL A 38 7.99 0.17 -5.12
C VAL A 38 8.88 -0.62 -6.05
N LYS A 39 8.74 -1.94 -6.06
CA LYS A 39 9.44 -2.85 -6.96
C LYS A 39 8.54 -3.21 -8.13
N ILE A 40 9.00 -2.88 -9.33
CA ILE A 40 8.31 -3.25 -10.57
C ILE A 40 8.66 -4.72 -10.84
N LEU A 41 7.68 -5.61 -10.74
CA LEU A 41 7.81 -7.03 -11.02
C LEU A 41 7.51 -7.32 -12.51
N LYS A 42 7.60 -8.60 -12.89
CA LYS A 42 7.23 -9.07 -14.23
C LYS A 42 5.71 -9.04 -14.41
N ARG A 43 5.23 -8.85 -15.66
CA ARG A 43 3.80 -8.78 -16.02
C ARG A 43 3.02 -7.60 -15.43
N ARG A 44 3.66 -6.43 -15.23
CA ARG A 44 3.02 -5.19 -14.72
C ARG A 44 2.50 -5.25 -13.30
N GLN A 45 2.86 -6.30 -12.59
CA GLN A 45 2.69 -6.33 -11.16
C GLN A 45 3.71 -5.38 -10.53
N LYS A 46 3.27 -4.64 -9.53
CA LYS A 46 4.10 -3.76 -8.70
C LYS A 46 3.98 -4.25 -7.29
N GLU A 47 5.12 -4.50 -6.68
CA GLU A 47 5.22 -4.80 -5.28
C GLU A 47 5.49 -3.51 -4.52
N VAL A 48 4.63 -3.19 -3.57
CA VAL A 48 4.75 -2.02 -2.70
C VAL A 48 5.08 -2.51 -1.30
N ILE A 49 6.18 -2.03 -0.75
CA ILE A 49 6.65 -2.38 0.58
C ILE A 49 6.64 -1.09 1.41
N LEU A 50 5.91 -1.11 2.53
CA LEU A 50 5.83 -0.01 3.47
C LEU A 50 6.63 -0.36 4.72
N HIS A 51 7.58 0.49 5.11
CA HIS A 51 8.38 0.36 6.32
C HIS A 51 7.99 1.48 7.28
N CYS A 52 7.48 1.12 8.45
CA CYS A 52 7.13 2.08 9.52
C CYS A 52 7.29 1.34 10.85
N GLY A 53 8.53 1.06 11.25
CA GLY A 53 8.86 0.18 12.38
C GLY A 53 8.61 -1.32 12.12
N LYS A 54 7.62 -1.66 11.28
CA LYS A 54 7.41 -3.00 10.71
C LYS A 54 7.27 -2.94 9.19
N GLN A 55 7.54 -4.07 8.54
CA GLN A 55 7.49 -4.18 7.09
C GLN A 55 6.13 -4.75 6.64
N TYR A 56 5.43 -4.02 5.79
CA TYR A 56 4.20 -4.47 5.14
C TYR A 56 4.44 -4.61 3.64
N ARG A 57 4.03 -5.72 3.05
CA ARG A 57 4.24 -5.99 1.63
C ARG A 57 2.91 -6.22 0.94
N PHE A 58 2.72 -5.53 -0.16
CA PHE A 58 1.52 -5.58 -0.98
C PHE A 58 1.90 -5.82 -2.42
N VAL A 59 1.10 -6.63 -3.10
CA VAL A 59 1.27 -6.93 -4.51
C VAL A 59 0.09 -6.34 -5.25
N VAL A 60 0.35 -5.35 -6.10
CA VAL A 60 -0.65 -4.61 -6.87
C VAL A 60 -0.47 -4.96 -8.34
N ASP A 61 -1.52 -5.45 -8.99
CA ASP A 61 -1.49 -5.69 -10.43
C ASP A 61 -1.93 -4.40 -11.15
N MET A 62 -1.02 -3.80 -11.92
CA MET A 62 -1.40 -2.70 -12.78
C MET A 62 -1.90 -3.28 -14.10
N ALA A 63 -3.21 -3.56 -14.16
CA ALA A 63 -3.87 -3.93 -15.41
C ALA A 63 -3.58 -2.84 -16.45
N GLU A 64 -2.91 -3.21 -17.54
CA GLU A 64 -2.76 -2.32 -18.68
C GLU A 64 -4.13 -2.07 -19.29
N GLY A 65 -4.56 -0.81 -19.30
CA GLY A 65 -5.66 -0.42 -20.16
C GLY A 65 -6.62 0.58 -19.53
N ARG A 66 -6.17 1.84 -19.45
CA ARG A 66 -6.86 3.03 -19.98
C ARG A 66 -6.18 4.30 -19.44
N GLY A 67 -5.07 4.65 -20.09
CA GLY A 67 -4.66 6.04 -20.27
C GLY A 67 -4.95 6.39 -21.72
#